data_AF-A0A7Y3EGR1-F1
#
_entry.id   AF-A0A7Y3EGR1-F1
#
_cell.length_a   1.000
_cell.length_b   1.000
_cell.length_c   1.000
_cell.angle_alpha   90.00
_cell.angle_beta   90.00
_cell.angle_gamma   90.00
#
_symmetry.space_group_name_H-M   'P 1'
#
loop_
_entity.id
_entity.type
_entity.pdbx_description
1 polymer ?
#
loop_
_entity_poly.entity_id
_entity_poly.type
_entity_poly.pdbx_seq_one_letter_code
_entity_poly.pdbx_strand_id
1 'polypeptide(L)'
;MKEQLQIFGIRAVMEAVHSGKSIDKVFIQKGLRGQLIHQLEKLLRDEGISCSYVPVEKLDRLSKQNHQGVVARISPVTFQSLDDVITKALDGEKTPLF
;
A
#
# COMPACT_ATOMS: atom_id res chain seq x y z
N MET A 1 2.88 -9.98 -17.41
CA MET A 1 2.17 -10.24 -16.14
C MET A 1 2.69 -9.24 -15.12
N LYS A 2 1.85 -8.45 -14.45
CA LYS A 2 2.32 -7.54 -13.39
C LYS A 2 2.74 -8.39 -12.20
N GLU A 3 4.04 -8.40 -11.89
CA GLU A 3 4.55 -9.02 -10.67
C GLU A 3 4.03 -8.21 -9.48
N GLN A 4 3.10 -8.80 -8.73
CA GLN A 4 2.53 -8.16 -7.55
C GLN A 4 3.28 -8.69 -6.34
N LEU A 5 4.08 -7.82 -5.72
CA LEU A 5 4.71 -8.17 -4.46
C LEU A 5 3.64 -8.22 -3.37
N GLN A 6 3.62 -9.30 -2.59
CA GLN A 6 2.75 -9.43 -1.43
C GLN A 6 3.60 -9.34 -0.17
N ILE A 7 3.12 -8.58 0.82
CA ILE A 7 3.71 -8.50 2.15
C ILE A 7 2.71 -9.03 3.17
N PHE A 8 3.23 -9.72 4.17
CA PHE A 8 2.45 -10.44 5.18
C PHE A 8 2.83 -9.95 6.57
N GLY A 9 1.84 -9.82 7.45
CA GLY A 9 2.03 -9.44 8.84
C GLY A 9 1.96 -7.93 9.10
N ILE A 10 1.51 -7.59 10.31
CA ILE A 10 1.14 -6.20 10.67
C ILE A 10 2.36 -5.27 10.61
N ARG A 11 3.50 -5.71 11.16
CA ARG A 11 4.74 -4.90 11.18
C ARG A 11 5.33 -4.68 9.79
N ALA A 12 5.39 -5.72 8.98
CA ALA A 12 5.95 -5.61 7.63
C ALA A 12 5.11 -4.68 6.74
N VAL A 13 3.77 -4.70 6.90
CA VAL A 13 2.91 -3.72 6.22
C VAL A 13 3.15 -2.32 6.74
N MET A 14 3.24 -2.11 8.06
CA MET A 14 3.58 -0.78 8.60
C MET A 14 4.91 -0.28 8.07
N GLU A 15 5.97 -1.08 8.07
CA GLU A 15 7.28 -0.70 7.53
C GLU A 15 7.23 -0.37 6.04
N ALA A 16 6.45 -1.12 5.25
CA ALA A 16 6.27 -0.85 3.85
C ALA A 16 5.60 0.50 3.60
N VAL A 17 4.58 0.85 4.39
CA VAL A 17 3.94 2.16 4.28
C VAL A 17 4.92 3.27 4.69
N HIS A 18 5.62 3.13 5.83
CA HIS A 18 6.62 4.12 6.27
C HIS A 18 7.77 4.29 5.26
N SER A 19 8.11 3.23 4.52
CA SER A 19 9.13 3.28 3.47
C SER A 19 8.64 3.93 2.17
N GLY A 20 7.41 4.44 2.13
CA GLY A 20 6.80 5.03 0.92
C GLY A 20 6.56 4.02 -0.21
N LYS A 21 6.46 2.72 0.10
CA LYS A 21 6.17 1.73 -0.94
C LYS A 21 4.72 1.87 -1.39
N SER A 22 4.49 1.81 -2.69
CA SER A 22 3.14 1.93 -3.24
C SER A 22 2.30 0.69 -2.94
N ILE A 23 1.41 0.83 -1.97
CA ILE A 23 0.48 -0.21 -1.55
C ILE A 23 -0.84 0.00 -2.28
N ASP A 24 -1.24 -1.01 -3.04
CA ASP A 24 -2.50 -1.02 -3.81
C ASP A 24 -3.69 -1.28 -2.88
N LYS A 25 -3.58 -2.32 -2.05
CA LYS A 25 -4.65 -2.73 -1.15
C LYS A 25 -4.14 -3.54 0.03
N VAL A 26 -4.70 -3.27 1.20
CA VAL A 26 -4.45 -4.04 2.43
C VAL A 26 -5.70 -4.85 2.80
N PHE A 27 -5.51 -6.15 3.01
CA PHE A 27 -6.51 -7.08 3.49
C PHE A 27 -6.26 -7.37 4.97
N ILE A 28 -7.27 -7.13 5.81
CA ILE A 28 -7.21 -7.33 7.25
C ILE A 28 -8.24 -8.39 7.63
N GLN A 29 -7.88 -9.32 8.50
CA GLN A 29 -8.84 -10.31 9.00
C GLN A 29 -9.91 -9.64 9.87
N LYS A 30 -11.17 -9.93 9.58
CA LYS A 30 -12.32 -9.47 10.38
C LYS A 30 -12.18 -9.92 11.83
N GLY A 31 -12.41 -8.99 12.75
CA GLY A 31 -12.40 -9.27 14.19
C GLY A 31 -11.02 -9.28 14.83
N LEU A 32 -9.94 -8.93 14.09
CA LEU A 32 -8.66 -8.67 14.75
C LEU A 32 -8.79 -7.50 15.73
N ARG A 33 -8.26 -7.70 16.94
CA ARG A 33 -8.23 -6.68 17.99
C ARG A 33 -6.82 -6.63 18.55
N GLY A 34 -6.32 -5.42 18.78
CA GLY A 34 -5.00 -5.19 19.35
C GLY A 34 -4.45 -3.81 19.00
N GLN A 35 -3.52 -3.33 19.82
CA GLN A 35 -2.91 -2.01 19.63
C GLN A 35 -2.22 -1.88 18.27
N LEU A 36 -1.53 -2.93 17.81
CA LEU A 36 -0.82 -2.92 16.53
C LEU A 36 -1.75 -2.77 15.32
N ILE A 37 -2.93 -3.41 15.36
CA ILE A 37 -3.92 -3.21 14.28
C ILE A 37 -4.49 -1.81 14.30
N HIS A 38 -4.76 -1.27 15.48
CA HIS A 38 -5.27 0.08 15.57
C HIS A 38 -4.26 1.11 15.05
N GLN A 39 -2.97 0.90 15.31
CA GLN A 39 -1.87 1.68 14.73
C GLN A 39 -1.82 1.54 13.21
N LEU A 40 -1.90 0.32 12.69
CA LEU A 40 -1.93 0.08 11.24
C LEU A 40 -3.14 0.77 10.58
N GLU A 41 -4.33 0.64 11.15
CA GLU A 41 -5.56 1.25 10.62
C GLU A 41 -5.47 2.78 10.60
N LYS A 42 -4.91 3.39 11.65
CA LYS A 42 -4.65 4.82 11.70
C LYS A 42 -3.68 5.23 10.58
N LEU A 43 -2.59 4.50 10.45
CA LEU A 43 -1.54 4.78 9.48
C LEU A 43 -2.05 4.66 8.03
N LEU A 44 -2.80 3.60 7.72
CA LEU A 44 -3.42 3.43 6.40
C LEU A 44 -4.41 4.56 6.08
N ARG A 45 -5.11 5.09 7.10
CA ARG A 45 -6.05 6.20 6.94
C ARG A 45 -5.35 7.53 6.70
N ASP A 46 -4.26 7.80 7.42
CA ASP A 46 -3.42 8.99 7.25
C ASP A 46 -2.87 9.05 5.82
N GLU A 47 -2.36 7.92 5.32
CA GLU A 47 -1.78 7.78 3.98
C GLU A 47 -2.82 7.57 2.86
N GLY A 48 -4.12 7.54 3.19
CA GLY A 48 -5.18 7.35 2.20
C GLY A 48 -5.20 5.97 1.52
N ILE A 49 -4.60 4.95 2.13
CA ILE A 49 -4.46 3.60 1.57
C ILE A 49 -5.74 2.79 1.77
N SER A 50 -6.18 2.11 0.70
CA SER A 50 -7.37 1.26 0.73
C SER A 50 -7.20 0.01 1.59
N CYS A 51 -8.04 -0.14 2.61
CA CYS A 51 -8.13 -1.36 3.43
C CYS A 51 -9.43 -2.15 3.17
N SER A 52 -9.40 -3.46 3.40
CA SER A 52 -10.56 -4.34 3.23
C SER A 52 -10.55 -5.46 4.26
N TYR A 53 -11.66 -5.56 5.01
CA TYR A 53 -11.80 -6.59 6.02
C TYR A 53 -12.36 -7.88 5.41
N VAL A 54 -11.62 -8.97 5.53
CA VAL A 54 -11.93 -10.27 4.94
C VAL A 54 -11.94 -11.37 5.98
N PRO A 55 -12.69 -12.47 5.79
CA PRO A 55 -12.56 -13.64 6.66
C PRO A 55 -11.17 -14.27 6.51
N VAL A 56 -10.73 -14.99 7.54
CA VAL A 56 -9.40 -15.64 7.57
C VAL A 56 -9.20 -16.60 6.39
N GLU A 57 -10.25 -17.33 6.02
CA GLU A 57 -10.26 -18.26 4.88
C GLU A 57 -9.85 -17.58 3.56
N LYS A 58 -10.17 -16.29 3.40
CA LYS A 58 -9.78 -15.53 2.22
C LYS A 58 -8.29 -15.17 2.25
N LEU A 59 -7.72 -14.92 3.44
CA LEU A 59 -6.29 -14.69 3.59
C LEU A 59 -5.49 -15.97 3.33
N ASP A 60 -5.92 -17.11 3.87
CA ASP A 60 -5.31 -18.42 3.61
C ASP A 60 -5.31 -18.78 2.11
N ARG A 61 -6.37 -18.41 1.39
CA ARG A 61 -6.42 -18.60 -0.07
C ARG A 61 -5.50 -17.64 -0.84
N LEU A 62 -5.25 -16.45 -0.29
CA LEU A 62 -4.37 -15.44 -0.88
C LEU A 62 -2.88 -15.73 -0.60
N SER A 63 -2.58 -16.39 0.51
CA SER A 63 -1.22 -16.74 0.90
C SER A 63 -1.21 -17.98 1.79
N LYS A 64 -0.33 -18.94 1.47
CA LYS A 64 -0.03 -20.09 2.33
C LYS A 64 0.97 -19.75 3.45
N GLN A 65 1.47 -18.52 3.50
CA GLN A 65 2.41 -18.06 4.52
C GLN A 65 1.67 -17.53 5.75
N ASN A 66 2.36 -17.49 6.89
CA ASN A 66 1.80 -16.97 8.13
C ASN A 66 1.57 -15.45 8.02
N HIS A 67 0.33 -15.06 7.72
CA HIS A 67 -0.06 -13.68 7.47
C HIS A 67 -0.38 -12.88 8.74
N GLN A 68 -0.46 -13.52 9.92
CA GLN A 68 -0.81 -12.85 11.19
C GLN A 68 -2.06 -11.95 11.09
N GLY A 69 -3.02 -12.35 10.25
CA GLY A 69 -4.25 -11.60 9.98
C GLY A 69 -4.14 -10.38 9.05
N VAL A 70 -2.99 -10.09 8.43
CA VAL A 70 -2.84 -8.95 7.50
C VAL A 70 -2.02 -9.33 6.27
N VAL A 71 -2.53 -8.94 5.09
CA VAL A 71 -1.85 -9.10 3.80
C VAL A 71 -1.94 -7.79 3.01
N ALA A 72 -0.81 -7.23 2.57
CA ALA A 72 -0.79 -6.09 1.67
C ALA A 72 -0.29 -6.48 0.28
N ARG A 73 -0.88 -5.88 -0.75
CA ARG A 73 -0.37 -5.97 -2.12
C ARG A 73 0.37 -4.69 -2.45
N ILE A 74 1.62 -4.83 -2.84
CA ILE A 74 2.48 -3.77 -3.33
C ILE A 74 2.48 -3.80 -4.85
N SER A 75 2.29 -2.63 -5.43
CA SER A 75 2.51 -2.40 -6.85
C SER A 75 3.97 -1.99 -7.06
N PRO A 76 4.67 -2.55 -8.05
CA PRO A 76 6.05 -2.16 -8.37
C PRO A 76 6.14 -0.75 -8.96
N VAL A 77 5.01 -0.07 -9.18
CA VAL A 77 4.95 1.28 -9.72
C VAL A 77 4.85 2.24 -8.56
N THR A 78 5.91 3.03 -8.35
CA THR A 78 5.89 4.15 -7.42
C THR A 78 4.81 5.12 -7.88
N PHE A 79 3.71 5.22 -7.15
CA PHE A 79 2.75 6.30 -7.32
C PHE A 79 3.45 7.58 -6.89
N GLN A 80 4.11 8.26 -7.84
CA GLN A 80 4.42 9.66 -7.68
C GLN A 80 3.08 10.39 -7.63
N SER A 81 2.86 11.16 -6.56
CA SER A 81 1.72 12.06 -6.43
C SER A 81 1.62 12.91 -7.70
N LEU A 82 0.39 13.18 -8.15
CA LEU A 82 0.14 13.97 -9.37
C LEU A 82 0.84 15.34 -9.33
N ASP A 83 1.13 15.86 -8.13
CA ASP A 83 1.94 17.06 -7.85
C ASP A 83 3.34 17.06 -8.49
N ASP A 84 4.02 15.91 -8.58
CA ASP A 84 5.34 15.81 -9.23
C ASP A 84 5.23 15.96 -10.76
N VAL A 85 4.13 15.52 -11.35
CA VAL A 85 3.92 15.57 -12.80
C VAL A 85 3.66 16.99 -13.28
N ILE A 86 2.92 17.79 -12.49
CA ILE A 86 2.60 19.18 -12.84
C ILE A 86 3.87 20.03 -12.84
N THR A 87 4.78 19.81 -11.89
CA THR A 87 6.05 20.56 -11.79
C THR A 87 6.97 20.29 -12.99
N LYS A 88 6.98 19.07 -13.54
CA LYS A 88 7.78 18.74 -14.73
C LYS A 88 7.20 19.25 -16.05
N ALA A 89 5.89 19.49 -16.13
CA ALA A 89 5.26 19.99 -17.36
C ALA A 89 5.45 21.51 -17.56
N LEU A 90 5.70 22.25 -16.47
CA LEU A 90 5.88 23.71 -16.50
C LEU A 90 7.33 24.14 -16.77
N ASP A 91 8.33 23.28 -16.51
CA ASP A 91 9.75 23.56 -16.81
C ASP A 91 10.12 23.35 -18.30
N GLY A 92 9.11 23.07 -19.14
CA GLY A 92 9.25 22.78 -20.57
C GLY A 92 9.11 24.00 -21.49
N GLU A 93 9.05 25.24 -20.97
CA GLU A 93 9.09 26.45 -21.79
C GLU A 93 10.52 26.76 -22.29
N LYS A 94 11.15 25.81 -22.98
CA LYS A 94 12.26 26.16 -23.88
C LYS A 94 11.67 26.76 -25.15
N THR A 95 11.48 28.07 -25.08
CA THR A 95 11.32 29.01 -26.20
C THR A 95 11.90 28.45 -27.50
N PRO A 96 11.10 28.18 -28.54
CA PRO A 96 11.64 27.89 -29.85
C PRO A 96 12.27 29.18 -30.39
N LEU A 97 13.59 29.19 -30.55
CA LEU A 97 14.27 30.26 -31.28
C LEU A 97 13.89 30.12 -32.76
N PHE A 98 13.35 31.21 -33.32
CA PHE A 98 13.06 31.41 -34.74
C PHE A 98 14.33 31.33 -35.60
#